data_AF-A0A9E4S8A7-F1
#
_entry.id   AF-A0A9E4S8A7-F1
#
_cell.length_a   1.000
_cell.length_b   1.000
_cell.length_c   1.000
_cell.angle_alpha   90.00
_cell.angle_beta   90.00
_cell.angle_gamma   90.00
#
_symmetry.space_group_name_H-M   'P 1'
#
loop_
_entity.id
_entity.type
_entity.pdbx_description
1 polymer ?
#
loop_
_entity_poly.entity_id
_entity_poly.type
_entity_poly.pdbx_seq_one_letter_code
_entity_poly.pdbx_strand_id
1 'polypeptide(L)'
;MIPLNDLKKAAEEGLALLGGEDDIEEAEVFASSNTLLLARLNYTSHIPSNGVEEPKSVVSYGIGVQAVFREGGRRKIGFGSETSDISPDGVRAALEKARRGASNDPEFKSLPRPTGEKRKLTNYHDPAIMNVKDDALPAVGWTVVNGALRVFEKSETLLTLVDLPEKLPELGLIVGGDVTLIGERIATVSTAMPEVQTDETTMVMSFITSMVEREKAKGSGYAAGTRLADFSDEAGREAAENAIAGIGGVRLPTGDYNVVFGREAVMEILHHIVMPGLDTGVFYAAASPFMGKLGQQVASPKLSIIDDGAAPGLVGSKGITCEGLPTGRTELIKDGRLVGLLSNWYESQRIQNDPKAKEKLGADPKDWPAAFVPRNGFRYAMGGGRHFDTQPGTHATNILIPGDVPDTESICRLVGDGIYIGRIWYTYPINGLRAGDFTGTVIADSYVIKDGRLAEPVMPNTLRITDNIMKVLGDITGVTREGKPTLVWAADEIVYAPEIAVKGVHLDAIAEYMDAI
;
A
#
# COMPACT_ATOMS: atom_id res chain seq x y z
N MET A 1 -16.93 7.17 -16.65
CA MET A 1 -15.61 7.81 -16.62
C MET A 1 -15.48 8.80 -17.76
N ILE A 2 -14.85 9.96 -17.53
CA ILE A 2 -14.57 10.95 -18.58
C ILE A 2 -13.56 10.36 -19.58
N PRO A 3 -13.72 10.56 -20.91
CA PRO A 3 -12.72 10.16 -21.90
C PRO A 3 -11.35 10.83 -21.68
N LEU A 4 -10.25 10.10 -21.93
CA LEU A 4 -8.89 10.63 -21.74
C LEU A 4 -8.63 11.90 -22.57
N ASN A 5 -9.15 11.95 -23.80
CA ASN A 5 -9.01 13.12 -24.68
C ASN A 5 -9.67 14.37 -24.11
N ASP A 6 -10.78 14.23 -23.38
CA ASP A 6 -11.48 15.35 -22.76
C ASP A 6 -10.69 15.88 -21.56
N LEU A 7 -10.09 15.00 -20.75
CA LEU A 7 -9.18 15.39 -19.67
C LEU A 7 -7.93 16.08 -20.22
N LYS A 8 -7.35 15.55 -21.30
CA LYS A 8 -6.20 16.16 -21.98
C LYS A 8 -6.54 17.58 -22.43
N LYS A 9 -7.66 17.74 -23.15
CA LYS A 9 -8.13 19.04 -23.62
C LYS A 9 -8.38 20.01 -22.45
N ALA A 10 -9.01 19.54 -21.38
CA ALA A 10 -9.26 20.34 -20.19
C ALA A 10 -7.96 20.84 -19.53
N ALA A 11 -6.94 19.99 -19.45
CA ALA A 11 -5.61 20.38 -18.95
C ALA A 11 -4.94 21.42 -19.88
N GLU A 12 -4.97 21.20 -21.19
CA GLU A 12 -4.42 22.13 -22.21
C GLU A 12 -5.08 23.52 -22.14
N GLU A 13 -6.41 23.56 -22.20
CA GLU A 13 -7.20 24.79 -22.13
C GLU A 13 -7.04 25.46 -20.77
N GLY A 14 -6.97 24.67 -19.69
CA GLY A 14 -6.74 25.15 -18.34
C GLY A 14 -5.42 25.91 -18.22
N LEU A 15 -4.31 25.32 -18.66
CA LEU A 15 -3.01 25.99 -18.60
C LEU A 15 -2.97 27.26 -19.46
N ALA A 16 -3.61 27.24 -20.64
CA ALA A 16 -3.71 28.43 -21.48
C ALA A 16 -4.47 29.57 -20.80
N LEU A 17 -5.52 29.27 -20.03
CA LEU A 17 -6.24 30.25 -19.21
C LEU A 17 -5.34 30.82 -18.11
N LEU A 18 -4.61 29.97 -17.39
CA LEU A 18 -3.71 30.41 -16.31
C LEU A 18 -2.56 31.28 -16.85
N GLY A 19 -2.06 31.00 -18.06
CA GLY A 19 -1.02 31.80 -18.71
C GLY A 19 -1.45 33.21 -19.12
N GLY A 20 -2.75 33.52 -19.06
CA GLY A 20 -3.28 34.86 -19.29
C GLY A 20 -3.33 35.77 -18.05
N GLU A 21 -2.98 35.25 -16.87
CA GLU A 21 -3.00 35.97 -15.60
C GLU A 21 -1.62 36.55 -15.25
N ASP A 22 -1.51 37.88 -15.16
CA ASP A 22 -0.23 38.59 -14.99
C ASP A 22 0.49 38.29 -13.66
N ASP A 23 -0.25 37.85 -12.64
CA ASP A 23 0.31 37.59 -11.31
C ASP A 23 0.72 36.12 -11.10
N ILE A 24 0.46 35.22 -12.06
CA ILE A 24 0.88 33.82 -12.00
C ILE A 24 2.29 33.66 -12.60
N GLU A 25 3.20 33.08 -11.83
CA GLU A 25 4.59 32.79 -12.25
C GLU A 25 4.77 31.35 -12.74
N GLU A 26 4.26 30.38 -11.98
CA GLU A 26 4.26 28.96 -12.30
C GLU A 26 2.88 28.40 -12.01
N ALA A 27 2.42 27.45 -12.83
CA ALA A 27 1.16 26.77 -12.59
C ALA A 27 1.20 25.33 -13.10
N GLU A 28 0.40 24.47 -12.45
CA GLU A 28 0.07 23.12 -12.85
C GLU A 28 -1.44 22.97 -12.88
N VAL A 29 -1.95 22.31 -13.93
CA VAL A 29 -3.33 21.84 -14.03
C VAL A 29 -3.30 20.31 -14.04
N PHE A 30 -3.99 19.71 -13.09
CA PHE A 30 -4.15 18.26 -12.97
C PHE A 30 -5.63 17.91 -13.09
N ALA A 31 -6.01 17.18 -14.13
CA ALA A 31 -7.36 16.67 -14.34
C ALA A 31 -7.37 15.16 -14.13
N SER A 32 -8.37 14.63 -13.43
CA SER A 32 -8.52 13.18 -13.28
C SER A 32 -9.96 12.71 -13.34
N SER A 33 -10.12 11.43 -13.70
CA SER A 33 -11.38 10.70 -13.60
C SER A 33 -11.09 9.28 -13.12
N ASN A 34 -11.57 8.97 -11.92
CA ASN A 34 -11.46 7.67 -11.28
C ASN A 34 -12.83 6.97 -11.31
N THR A 35 -12.83 5.66 -11.48
CA THR A 35 -13.99 4.80 -11.25
C THR A 35 -13.58 3.72 -10.26
N LEU A 36 -14.27 3.67 -9.14
CA LEU A 36 -14.09 2.69 -8.08
C LEU A 36 -15.35 1.83 -8.04
N LEU A 37 -15.20 0.53 -8.29
CA LEU A 37 -16.28 -0.44 -8.17
C LEU A 37 -15.96 -1.37 -7.01
N LEU A 38 -16.88 -1.47 -6.06
CA LEU A 38 -16.70 -2.17 -4.79
C LEU A 38 -17.81 -3.22 -4.65
N ALA A 39 -17.44 -4.44 -4.27
CA ALA A 39 -18.36 -5.46 -3.80
C ALA A 39 -17.99 -5.82 -2.36
N ARG A 40 -18.71 -5.27 -1.39
CA ARG A 40 -18.54 -5.63 0.03
C ARG A 40 -19.21 -6.97 0.32
N LEU A 41 -18.51 -7.83 1.04
CA LEU A 41 -18.94 -9.18 1.39
C LEU A 41 -19.29 -9.25 2.87
N ASN A 42 -20.39 -9.93 3.16
CA ASN A 42 -20.85 -10.23 4.51
C ASN A 42 -21.74 -11.47 4.44
N TYR A 43 -21.10 -12.61 4.22
CA TYR A 43 -21.74 -13.92 4.18
C TYR A 43 -21.68 -14.59 5.56
N THR A 44 -22.78 -15.20 6.00
CA THR A 44 -22.80 -16.11 7.15
C THR A 44 -23.60 -17.38 6.85
N SER A 45 -23.11 -18.54 7.28
CA SER A 45 -23.71 -19.84 6.91
C SER A 45 -24.95 -20.26 7.71
N HIS A 46 -25.15 -19.73 8.93
CA HIS A 46 -26.14 -20.23 9.88
C HIS A 46 -27.25 -19.23 10.25
N ILE A 47 -27.18 -18.01 9.71
CA ILE A 47 -28.22 -16.98 9.86
C ILE A 47 -28.50 -16.33 8.51
N PRO A 48 -29.66 -15.67 8.32
CA PRO A 48 -29.91 -14.89 7.11
C PRO A 48 -28.80 -13.86 6.88
N SER A 49 -28.28 -13.82 5.66
CA SER A 49 -27.20 -12.93 5.26
C SER A 49 -27.42 -12.44 3.83
N ASN A 50 -26.86 -11.28 3.52
CA ASN A 50 -26.90 -10.69 2.18
C ASN A 50 -25.87 -11.33 1.22
N GLY A 51 -24.86 -12.05 1.73
CA GLY A 51 -23.75 -12.60 0.96
C GLY A 51 -22.87 -11.50 0.37
N VAL A 52 -23.28 -10.98 -0.80
CA VAL A 52 -22.74 -9.73 -1.36
C VAL A 52 -23.62 -8.59 -0.86
N GLU A 53 -23.11 -7.83 0.11
CA GLU A 53 -23.88 -6.84 0.87
C GLU A 53 -24.03 -5.51 0.14
N GLU A 54 -22.93 -4.99 -0.42
CA GLU A 54 -22.91 -3.64 -1.01
C GLU A 54 -22.12 -3.65 -2.33
N PRO A 55 -22.79 -3.93 -3.47
CA PRO A 55 -22.26 -3.61 -4.79
C PRO A 55 -22.43 -2.11 -5.05
N LYS A 56 -21.31 -1.37 -5.10
CA LYS A 56 -21.29 0.08 -5.21
C LYS A 56 -20.34 0.54 -6.30
N SER A 57 -20.76 1.55 -7.06
CA SER A 57 -19.91 2.29 -7.97
C SER A 57 -19.74 3.73 -7.49
N VAL A 58 -18.51 4.25 -7.60
CA VAL A 58 -18.17 5.65 -7.34
C VAL A 58 -17.38 6.17 -8.53
N VAL A 59 -17.84 7.28 -9.10
CA VAL A 59 -17.10 8.02 -10.12
C VAL A 59 -16.69 9.35 -9.51
N SER A 60 -15.40 9.62 -9.49
CA SER A 60 -14.83 10.90 -9.04
C SER A 60 -14.08 11.54 -10.19
N TYR A 61 -14.36 12.80 -10.51
CA TYR A 61 -13.66 13.54 -11.54
C TYR A 61 -13.67 15.03 -11.27
N GLY A 62 -12.69 15.74 -11.82
CA GLY A 62 -12.53 17.18 -11.61
C GLY A 62 -11.14 17.67 -12.01
N ILE A 63 -10.84 18.91 -11.60
CA ILE A 63 -9.56 19.59 -11.87
C ILE A 63 -8.97 20.12 -10.57
N GLY A 64 -7.66 19.94 -10.40
CA GLY A 64 -6.83 20.62 -9.42
C GLY A 64 -5.93 21.65 -10.12
N VAL A 65 -5.78 22.81 -9.51
CA VAL A 65 -4.87 23.88 -9.93
C VAL A 65 -3.91 24.16 -8.79
N GLN A 66 -2.61 24.05 -9.07
CA GLN A 66 -1.56 24.53 -8.19
C GLN A 66 -0.87 25.70 -8.86
N ALA A 67 -0.77 26.85 -8.18
CA ALA A 67 -0.25 28.08 -8.78
C ALA A 67 0.67 28.84 -7.82
N VAL A 68 1.69 29.46 -8.40
CA VAL A 68 2.66 30.34 -7.73
C VAL A 68 2.35 31.77 -8.13
N PHE A 69 1.96 32.59 -7.16
CA PHE A 69 1.54 33.98 -7.35
C PHE A 69 2.65 34.95 -6.95
N ARG A 70 2.73 36.08 -7.67
CA ARG A 70 3.59 37.22 -7.36
C ARG A 70 2.77 38.31 -6.69
N GLU A 71 2.91 38.43 -5.38
CA GLU A 71 2.19 39.46 -4.60
C GLU A 71 3.17 40.30 -3.78
N GLY A 72 3.23 41.61 -4.04
CA GLY A 72 4.06 42.53 -3.26
C GLY A 72 5.57 42.19 -3.25
N GLY A 73 6.07 41.60 -4.34
CA GLY A 73 7.47 41.16 -4.46
C GLY A 73 7.78 39.84 -3.75
N ARG A 74 6.78 39.11 -3.25
CA ARG A 74 6.92 37.78 -2.65
C ARG A 74 6.23 36.73 -3.51
N ARG A 75 6.75 35.51 -3.47
CA ARG A 75 6.13 34.32 -4.07
C ARG A 75 5.20 33.69 -3.04
N LYS A 76 3.96 33.39 -3.43
CA LYS A 76 3.03 32.58 -2.64
C LYS A 76 2.61 31.38 -3.46
N ILE A 77 2.45 30.22 -2.83
CA ILE A 77 1.93 29.03 -3.49
C ILE A 77 0.54 28.72 -2.94
N GLY A 78 -0.38 28.38 -3.85
CA GLY A 78 -1.74 28.00 -3.53
C GLY A 78 -2.17 26.78 -4.31
N PHE A 79 -3.14 26.05 -3.74
CA PHE A 79 -3.80 24.93 -4.39
C PHE A 79 -5.31 25.09 -4.23
N GLY A 80 -6.04 24.74 -5.28
CA GLY A 80 -7.49 24.68 -5.27
C GLY A 80 -7.98 23.64 -6.27
N SER A 81 -9.17 23.12 -6.03
CA SER A 81 -9.77 22.10 -6.89
C SER A 81 -11.25 22.37 -7.13
N GLU A 82 -11.76 21.86 -8.23
CA GLU A 82 -13.17 21.85 -8.57
C GLU A 82 -13.64 20.44 -8.93
N THR A 83 -14.73 20.02 -8.29
CA THR A 83 -15.27 18.67 -8.40
C THR A 83 -16.39 18.64 -9.43
N SER A 84 -16.43 17.60 -10.24
CA SER A 84 -17.45 17.38 -11.28
C SER A 84 -17.51 18.46 -12.36
N ASP A 85 -16.48 19.30 -12.48
CA ASP A 85 -16.36 20.30 -13.53
C ASP A 85 -14.92 20.33 -14.08
N ILE A 86 -14.78 19.98 -15.36
CA ILE A 86 -13.51 20.03 -16.09
C ILE A 86 -13.51 21.15 -17.14
N SER A 87 -14.49 22.02 -17.10
CA SER A 87 -14.63 23.14 -18.04
C SER A 87 -13.68 24.28 -17.67
N PRO A 88 -13.52 25.28 -18.57
CA PRO A 88 -12.87 26.54 -18.24
C PRO A 88 -13.38 27.23 -16.96
N ASP A 89 -14.67 27.11 -16.64
CA ASP A 89 -15.23 27.70 -15.42
C ASP A 89 -14.76 26.95 -14.17
N GLY A 90 -14.66 25.62 -14.25
CA GLY A 90 -14.08 24.79 -13.20
C GLY A 90 -12.61 25.13 -12.93
N VAL A 91 -11.82 25.37 -13.99
CA VAL A 91 -10.43 25.84 -13.85
C VAL A 91 -10.38 27.20 -13.14
N ARG A 92 -11.23 28.15 -13.50
CA ARG A 92 -11.30 29.47 -12.83
C ARG A 92 -11.70 29.34 -11.36
N ALA A 93 -12.66 28.48 -11.05
CA ALA A 93 -13.09 28.24 -9.68
C ALA A 93 -11.97 27.61 -8.83
N ALA A 94 -11.25 26.63 -9.37
CA ALA A 94 -10.07 26.03 -8.75
C ALA A 94 -8.95 27.06 -8.54
N LEU A 95 -8.68 27.90 -9.55
CA LEU A 95 -7.70 29.00 -9.46
C LEU A 95 -8.07 30.01 -8.36
N GLU A 96 -9.32 30.42 -8.28
CA GLU A 96 -9.79 31.35 -7.24
C GLU A 96 -9.59 30.79 -5.82
N LYS A 97 -9.86 29.49 -5.64
CA LYS A 97 -9.56 28.78 -4.39
C LYS A 97 -8.06 28.78 -4.10
N ALA A 98 -7.23 28.47 -5.11
CA ALA A 98 -5.78 28.50 -5.00
C ALA A 98 -5.26 29.89 -4.60
N ARG A 99 -5.76 30.94 -5.25
CA ARG A 99 -5.39 32.34 -5.00
C ARG A 99 -5.75 32.78 -3.58
N ARG A 100 -6.96 32.46 -3.11
CA ARG A 100 -7.42 32.80 -1.75
C ARG A 100 -6.68 32.03 -0.65
N GLY A 101 -6.32 30.78 -0.93
CA GLY A 101 -5.56 29.92 -0.02
C GLY A 101 -4.04 30.10 -0.11
N ALA A 102 -3.54 30.93 -1.03
CA ALA A 102 -2.13 31.05 -1.30
C ALA A 102 -1.35 31.58 -0.08
N SER A 103 -0.26 30.89 0.26
CA SER A 103 0.58 31.22 1.41
C SER A 103 2.05 31.30 1.03
N ASN A 104 2.83 32.00 1.86
CA ASN A 104 4.27 32.08 1.66
C ASN A 104 4.94 30.82 2.23
N ASP A 105 5.49 30.01 1.33
CA ASP A 105 6.31 28.87 1.67
C ASP A 105 7.80 29.22 1.41
N PRO A 106 8.62 29.38 2.46
CA PRO A 106 10.05 29.72 2.29
C PRO A 106 10.89 28.54 1.74
N GLU A 107 10.37 27.33 1.81
CA GLU A 107 11.08 26.11 1.42
C GLU A 107 10.80 25.75 -0.03
N PHE A 108 9.61 26.05 -0.53
CA PHE A 108 9.23 25.92 -1.94
C PHE A 108 10.24 26.60 -2.89
N LYS A 109 10.72 25.86 -3.89
CA LYS A 109 11.64 26.38 -4.92
C LYS A 109 10.98 26.48 -6.28
N SER A 110 10.35 25.42 -6.78
CA SER A 110 9.62 25.44 -8.05
C SER A 110 8.60 24.32 -8.15
N LEU A 111 7.69 24.43 -9.12
CA LEU A 111 6.90 23.28 -9.56
C LEU A 111 7.80 22.25 -10.27
N PRO A 112 7.30 21.01 -10.50
CA PRO A 112 8.02 19.93 -11.18
C PRO A 112 8.58 20.33 -12.55
N ARG A 113 9.76 19.80 -12.89
CA ARG A 113 10.46 20.08 -14.16
C ARG A 113 10.97 18.80 -14.81
N PRO A 114 11.23 18.78 -16.14
CA PRO A 114 11.76 17.60 -16.81
C PRO A 114 13.05 17.10 -16.17
N THR A 115 13.09 15.82 -15.79
CA THR A 115 14.29 15.17 -15.22
C THR A 115 15.24 14.62 -16.28
N GLY A 116 14.81 14.58 -17.55
CA GLY A 116 15.53 13.89 -18.63
C GLY A 116 15.32 12.37 -18.66
N GLU A 117 14.65 11.80 -17.64
CA GLU A 117 14.22 10.40 -17.67
C GLU A 117 13.15 10.18 -18.74
N LYS A 118 13.09 8.96 -19.27
CA LYS A 118 12.08 8.57 -20.27
C LYS A 118 11.03 7.68 -19.64
N ARG A 119 9.77 7.97 -19.92
CA ARG A 119 8.64 7.10 -19.60
C ARG A 119 8.83 5.71 -20.22
N LYS A 120 8.65 4.67 -19.40
CA LYS A 120 8.80 3.26 -19.82
C LYS A 120 7.47 2.56 -20.08
N LEU A 121 6.43 2.91 -19.34
CA LEU A 121 5.12 2.26 -19.43
C LEU A 121 4.12 3.14 -20.19
N THR A 122 3.49 2.57 -21.21
CA THR A 122 2.38 3.14 -21.97
C THR A 122 1.39 2.03 -22.31
N ASN A 123 0.10 2.36 -22.47
CA ASN A 123 -0.94 1.42 -22.91
C ASN A 123 -0.97 0.08 -22.14
N TYR A 124 -0.81 0.14 -20.81
CA TYR A 124 -0.71 -1.05 -19.97
C TYR A 124 -1.98 -1.33 -19.14
N HIS A 125 -2.94 -0.41 -19.09
CA HIS A 125 -4.26 -0.62 -18.47
C HIS A 125 -5.04 -1.75 -19.14
N ASP A 126 -6.03 -2.30 -18.44
CA ASP A 126 -6.96 -3.28 -18.98
C ASP A 126 -8.26 -2.62 -19.48
N PRO A 127 -8.53 -2.63 -20.79
CA PRO A 127 -9.78 -2.13 -21.33
C PRO A 127 -11.02 -2.81 -20.73
N ALA A 128 -10.91 -4.06 -20.26
CA ALA A 128 -12.04 -4.74 -19.62
C ALA A 128 -12.41 -4.05 -18.30
N ILE A 129 -11.45 -3.85 -17.38
CA ILE A 129 -11.65 -3.15 -16.11
C ILE A 129 -12.19 -1.72 -16.35
N MET A 130 -11.62 -0.99 -17.33
CA MET A 130 -12.07 0.37 -17.66
C MET A 130 -13.54 0.46 -18.10
N ASN A 131 -14.14 -0.66 -18.53
CA ASN A 131 -15.50 -0.72 -19.08
C ASN A 131 -16.48 -1.53 -18.22
N VAL A 132 -16.05 -2.10 -17.08
CA VAL A 132 -16.94 -2.85 -16.17
C VAL A 132 -18.15 -1.99 -15.78
N LYS A 133 -19.32 -2.63 -15.75
CA LYS A 133 -20.60 -2.02 -15.39
C LYS A 133 -21.08 -2.59 -14.05
N ASP A 134 -21.99 -1.86 -13.42
CA ASP A 134 -22.49 -2.17 -12.08
C ASP A 134 -23.18 -3.54 -12.00
N ASP A 135 -23.73 -4.05 -13.10
CA ASP A 135 -24.38 -5.36 -13.19
C ASP A 135 -23.42 -6.55 -13.01
N ALA A 136 -22.11 -6.35 -13.23
CA ALA A 136 -21.08 -7.36 -13.03
C ALA A 136 -20.64 -7.49 -11.56
N LEU A 137 -20.89 -6.48 -10.71
CA LEU A 137 -20.36 -6.44 -9.34
C LEU A 137 -20.88 -7.56 -8.43
N PRO A 138 -22.18 -7.93 -8.46
CA PRO A 138 -22.64 -9.08 -7.69
C PRO A 138 -21.91 -10.37 -8.06
N ALA A 139 -21.65 -10.61 -9.35
CA ALA A 139 -20.96 -11.82 -9.82
C ALA A 139 -19.50 -11.88 -9.35
N VAL A 140 -18.81 -10.73 -9.35
CA VAL A 140 -17.44 -10.61 -8.82
C VAL A 140 -17.41 -10.96 -7.33
N GLY A 141 -18.33 -10.40 -6.53
CA GLY A 141 -18.41 -10.72 -5.10
C GLY A 141 -18.73 -12.19 -4.84
N TRP A 142 -19.72 -12.75 -5.56
CA TRP A 142 -20.09 -14.16 -5.43
C TRP A 142 -18.98 -15.12 -5.86
N THR A 143 -18.12 -14.75 -6.81
CA THR A 143 -16.97 -15.57 -7.22
C THR A 143 -16.09 -15.88 -5.99
N VAL A 144 -15.77 -14.86 -5.21
CA VAL A 144 -14.92 -14.99 -4.02
C VAL A 144 -15.62 -15.72 -2.88
N VAL A 145 -16.89 -15.38 -2.59
CA VAL A 145 -17.69 -16.08 -1.57
C VAL A 145 -17.81 -17.58 -1.90
N ASN A 146 -18.05 -17.93 -3.17
CA ASN A 146 -18.13 -19.32 -3.60
C ASN A 146 -16.79 -20.06 -3.48
N GLY A 147 -15.66 -19.36 -3.59
CA GLY A 147 -14.34 -19.90 -3.27
C GLY A 147 -14.26 -20.41 -1.83
N ALA A 148 -14.60 -19.54 -0.89
CA ALA A 148 -14.63 -19.86 0.54
C ALA A 148 -15.62 -20.98 0.87
N LEU A 149 -16.84 -20.92 0.31
CA LEU A 149 -17.88 -21.94 0.54
C LEU A 149 -17.44 -23.32 0.10
N ARG A 150 -16.82 -23.44 -1.08
CA ARG A 150 -16.36 -24.74 -1.58
C ARG A 150 -15.27 -25.35 -0.70
N VAL A 151 -14.41 -24.54 -0.08
CA VAL A 151 -13.43 -25.03 0.90
C VAL A 151 -14.14 -25.53 2.14
N PHE A 152 -15.02 -24.70 2.69
CA PHE A 152 -15.75 -25.01 3.91
C PHE A 152 -16.59 -26.29 3.78
N GLU A 153 -17.39 -26.40 2.72
CA GLU A 153 -18.28 -27.54 2.45
C GLU A 153 -17.54 -28.86 2.21
N LYS A 154 -16.31 -28.80 1.70
CA LYS A 154 -15.49 -29.98 1.39
C LYS A 154 -14.47 -30.33 2.46
N SER A 155 -14.44 -29.58 3.56
CA SER A 155 -13.44 -29.78 4.60
C SER A 155 -13.70 -31.04 5.42
N GLU A 156 -12.80 -32.02 5.29
CA GLU A 156 -12.83 -33.23 6.13
C GLU A 156 -12.68 -32.88 7.61
N THR A 157 -11.81 -31.90 7.94
CA THR A 157 -11.60 -31.42 9.31
C THR A 157 -12.92 -30.95 9.93
N LEU A 158 -13.67 -30.10 9.23
CA LEU A 158 -14.93 -29.56 9.75
C LEU A 158 -16.02 -30.64 9.86
N LEU A 159 -16.05 -31.61 8.95
CA LEU A 159 -16.98 -32.73 9.01
C LEU A 159 -16.77 -33.60 10.26
N THR A 160 -15.56 -33.63 10.84
CA THR A 160 -15.32 -34.33 12.12
C THR A 160 -15.88 -33.59 13.34
N LEU A 161 -16.25 -32.31 13.20
CA LEU A 161 -16.77 -31.47 14.29
C LEU A 161 -18.30 -31.49 14.38
N VAL A 162 -18.98 -32.17 13.44
CA VAL A 162 -20.44 -32.25 13.38
C VAL A 162 -20.92 -33.70 13.32
N ASP A 163 -22.07 -33.98 13.94
CA ASP A 163 -22.64 -35.34 13.94
C ASP A 163 -23.10 -35.80 12.54
N LEU A 164 -23.55 -34.84 11.73
CA LEU A 164 -24.15 -35.05 10.43
C LEU A 164 -23.69 -33.95 9.47
N PRO A 165 -23.39 -34.25 8.19
CA PRO A 165 -22.96 -33.25 7.22
C PRO A 165 -23.92 -32.08 7.05
N GLU A 166 -25.23 -32.28 7.23
CA GLU A 166 -26.22 -31.20 7.08
C GLU A 166 -26.12 -30.14 8.19
N LYS A 167 -25.45 -30.46 9.31
CA LYS A 167 -25.18 -29.51 10.40
C LYS A 167 -23.92 -28.67 10.19
N LEU A 168 -23.14 -28.93 9.13
CA LEU A 168 -21.93 -28.18 8.84
C LEU A 168 -22.13 -26.65 8.82
N PRO A 169 -23.23 -26.09 8.25
CA PRO A 169 -23.48 -24.66 8.29
C PRO A 169 -23.56 -24.10 9.71
N GLU A 170 -23.97 -24.90 10.70
CA GLU A 170 -24.09 -24.48 12.09
C GLU A 170 -22.75 -24.12 12.75
N LEU A 171 -21.61 -24.59 12.22
CA LEU A 171 -20.28 -24.17 12.68
C LEU A 171 -20.02 -22.67 12.44
N GLY A 172 -20.82 -22.04 11.59
CA GLY A 172 -20.82 -20.60 11.38
C GLY A 172 -19.61 -20.12 10.57
N LEU A 173 -19.58 -20.43 9.27
CA LEU A 173 -18.68 -19.75 8.34
C LEU A 173 -19.12 -18.31 8.20
N ILE A 174 -18.22 -17.38 8.49
CA ILE A 174 -18.34 -15.96 8.16
C ILE A 174 -17.35 -15.68 7.05
N VAL A 175 -17.77 -15.02 5.96
CA VAL A 175 -16.88 -14.51 4.91
C VAL A 175 -17.15 -13.01 4.77
N GLY A 176 -16.18 -12.22 5.19
CA GLY A 176 -16.21 -10.76 5.11
C GLY A 176 -15.06 -10.22 4.26
N GLY A 177 -15.17 -8.96 3.88
CA GLY A 177 -14.13 -8.26 3.13
C GLY A 177 -14.68 -7.52 1.91
N ASP A 178 -13.83 -7.25 0.94
CA ASP A 178 -14.22 -6.59 -0.28
C ASP A 178 -13.44 -7.03 -1.52
N VAL A 179 -14.10 -6.89 -2.67
CA VAL A 179 -13.47 -6.90 -3.98
C VAL A 179 -13.58 -5.51 -4.57
N THR A 180 -12.45 -4.94 -4.96
CA THR A 180 -12.34 -3.57 -5.45
C THR A 180 -11.71 -3.56 -6.84
N LEU A 181 -12.38 -2.92 -7.80
CA LEU A 181 -11.86 -2.64 -9.14
C LEU A 181 -11.69 -1.13 -9.28
N ILE A 182 -10.50 -0.70 -9.71
CA ILE A 182 -10.20 0.72 -9.94
C ILE A 182 -9.80 0.91 -11.40
N GLY A 183 -10.39 1.90 -12.05
CA GLY A 183 -9.89 2.47 -13.30
C GLY A 183 -9.57 3.96 -13.08
N GLU A 184 -8.41 4.40 -13.54
CA GLU A 184 -7.96 5.79 -13.40
C GLU A 184 -7.58 6.36 -14.76
N ARG A 185 -7.93 7.64 -14.97
CA ARG A 185 -7.40 8.46 -16.05
C ARG A 185 -6.90 9.77 -15.48
N ILE A 186 -5.73 10.20 -15.92
CA ILE A 186 -5.18 11.50 -15.57
C ILE A 186 -4.69 12.25 -16.81
N ALA A 187 -4.72 13.57 -16.71
CA ALA A 187 -4.01 14.50 -17.57
C ALA A 187 -3.37 15.58 -16.70
N THR A 188 -2.07 15.82 -16.88
CA THR A 188 -1.35 16.87 -16.15
C THR A 188 -0.48 17.68 -17.09
N VAL A 189 -0.41 18.98 -16.83
CA VAL A 189 0.42 19.92 -17.59
C VAL A 189 0.85 21.06 -16.67
N SER A 190 2.05 21.59 -16.90
CA SER A 190 2.55 22.72 -16.13
C SER A 190 3.29 23.73 -17.00
N THR A 191 3.55 24.91 -16.45
CA THR A 191 4.34 25.94 -17.14
C THR A 191 5.76 25.47 -17.48
N ALA A 192 6.33 24.56 -16.69
CA ALA A 192 7.65 23.98 -16.93
C ALA A 192 7.61 22.72 -17.81
N MET A 193 6.44 22.09 -17.97
CA MET A 193 6.20 20.91 -18.80
C MET A 193 4.93 21.14 -19.64
N PRO A 194 5.01 21.97 -20.70
CA PRO A 194 3.84 22.45 -21.45
C PRO A 194 3.24 21.38 -22.38
N GLU A 195 3.89 20.23 -22.54
CA GLU A 195 3.30 19.08 -23.22
C GLU A 195 2.50 18.25 -22.22
N VAL A 196 1.20 18.08 -22.48
CA VAL A 196 0.31 17.35 -21.57
C VAL A 196 0.71 15.90 -21.46
N GLN A 197 0.96 15.48 -20.23
CA GLN A 197 1.21 14.10 -19.88
C GLN A 197 -0.11 13.42 -19.51
N THR A 198 -0.34 12.22 -20.02
CA THR A 198 -1.57 11.45 -19.78
C THR A 198 -1.25 10.02 -19.38
N ASP A 199 -2.13 9.41 -18.59
CA ASP A 199 -1.97 8.03 -18.17
C ASP A 199 -3.31 7.36 -17.85
N GLU A 200 -3.37 6.05 -18.09
CA GLU A 200 -4.53 5.20 -17.80
C GLU A 200 -4.04 3.94 -17.08
N THR A 201 -4.74 3.56 -16.02
CA THR A 201 -4.31 2.51 -15.09
C THR A 201 -5.52 1.74 -14.59
N THR A 202 -5.33 0.46 -14.30
CA THR A 202 -6.36 -0.43 -13.76
C THR A 202 -5.79 -1.35 -12.72
N MET A 203 -6.61 -1.66 -11.72
CA MET A 203 -6.30 -2.70 -10.73
C MET A 203 -7.56 -3.40 -10.26
N VAL A 204 -7.41 -4.66 -9.87
CA VAL A 204 -8.39 -5.45 -9.15
C VAL A 204 -7.74 -5.96 -7.87
N MET A 205 -8.44 -5.84 -6.76
CA MET A 205 -7.97 -6.25 -5.44
C MET A 205 -9.07 -7.01 -4.72
N SER A 206 -8.70 -8.01 -3.94
CA SER A 206 -9.60 -8.75 -3.06
C SER A 206 -8.91 -8.88 -1.71
N PHE A 207 -9.61 -8.50 -0.65
CA PHE A 207 -9.16 -8.67 0.72
C PHE A 207 -10.27 -9.34 1.52
N ILE A 208 -10.02 -10.57 1.96
CA ILE A 208 -11.04 -11.46 2.49
C ILE A 208 -10.61 -11.98 3.85
N THR A 209 -11.52 -11.94 4.80
CA THR A 209 -11.37 -12.60 6.10
C THR A 209 -12.48 -13.63 6.23
N SER A 210 -12.12 -14.87 6.54
CA SER A 210 -13.06 -15.91 6.89
C SER A 210 -12.94 -16.27 8.36
N MET A 211 -14.04 -16.71 8.97
CA MET A 211 -14.04 -17.23 10.34
C MET A 211 -14.87 -18.51 10.42
N VAL A 212 -14.42 -19.45 11.24
CA VAL A 212 -15.24 -20.57 11.73
C VAL A 212 -15.65 -20.20 13.14
N GLU A 213 -16.83 -19.60 13.27
CA GLU A 213 -17.25 -18.89 14.49
C GLU A 213 -17.28 -19.79 15.73
N ARG A 214 -17.86 -20.99 15.63
CA ARG A 214 -17.93 -21.92 16.77
C ARG A 214 -16.55 -22.36 17.28
N GLU A 215 -15.57 -22.42 16.39
CA GLU A 215 -14.19 -22.80 16.70
C GLU A 215 -13.29 -21.60 17.02
N LYS A 216 -13.84 -20.37 17.00
CA LYS A 216 -13.12 -19.12 17.25
C LYS A 216 -11.85 -18.97 16.39
N ALA A 217 -11.87 -19.53 15.19
CA ALA A 217 -10.76 -19.53 14.25
C ALA A 217 -11.02 -18.52 13.13
N LYS A 218 -9.96 -17.83 12.70
CA LYS A 218 -10.01 -16.84 11.64
C LYS A 218 -8.83 -17.00 10.70
N GLY A 219 -9.06 -16.67 9.44
CA GLY A 219 -8.04 -16.68 8.42
C GLY A 219 -8.29 -15.65 7.34
N SER A 220 -7.25 -15.39 6.57
CA SER A 220 -7.16 -14.25 5.66
C SER A 220 -6.73 -14.71 4.29
N GLY A 221 -7.20 -14.03 3.25
CA GLY A 221 -6.80 -14.32 1.88
C GLY A 221 -6.90 -13.07 1.03
N TYR A 222 -5.98 -12.94 0.08
CA TYR A 222 -5.83 -11.73 -0.70
C TYR A 222 -5.42 -12.04 -2.14
N ALA A 223 -5.86 -11.19 -3.05
CA ALA A 223 -5.44 -11.26 -4.45
C ALA A 223 -5.38 -9.85 -5.02
N ALA A 224 -4.40 -9.59 -5.87
CA ALA A 224 -4.32 -8.34 -6.60
C ALA A 224 -3.77 -8.56 -8.00
N GLY A 225 -4.32 -7.81 -8.96
CA GLY A 225 -3.96 -7.94 -10.37
C GLY A 225 -4.24 -6.65 -11.15
N THR A 226 -3.78 -6.61 -12.39
CA THR A 226 -4.00 -5.49 -13.31
C THR A 226 -5.00 -5.80 -14.42
N ARG A 227 -5.44 -7.07 -14.52
CA ARG A 227 -6.33 -7.61 -15.54
C ARG A 227 -7.55 -8.27 -14.91
N LEU A 228 -8.73 -8.07 -15.50
CA LEU A 228 -9.95 -8.75 -15.10
C LEU A 228 -9.90 -10.25 -15.42
N ALA A 229 -9.18 -10.63 -16.48
CA ALA A 229 -9.03 -12.04 -16.88
C ALA A 229 -8.27 -12.90 -15.86
N ASP A 230 -7.44 -12.28 -15.02
CA ASP A 230 -6.64 -12.95 -13.98
C ASP A 230 -7.38 -12.99 -12.63
N PHE A 231 -8.54 -12.31 -12.52
CA PHE A 231 -9.36 -12.33 -11.31
C PHE A 231 -9.97 -13.72 -11.08
N SER A 232 -9.87 -14.22 -9.85
CA SER A 232 -10.34 -15.55 -9.48
C SER A 232 -10.87 -15.58 -8.04
N ASP A 233 -11.29 -16.75 -7.58
CA ASP A 233 -11.77 -17.00 -6.23
C ASP A 233 -10.66 -17.27 -5.19
N GLU A 234 -9.39 -17.13 -5.58
CA GLU A 234 -8.21 -17.47 -4.76
C GLU A 234 -8.26 -16.86 -3.37
N ALA A 235 -8.56 -15.56 -3.25
CA ALA A 235 -8.60 -14.87 -1.96
C ALA A 235 -9.68 -15.45 -1.01
N GLY A 236 -10.82 -15.88 -1.54
CA GLY A 236 -11.88 -16.50 -0.74
C GLY A 236 -11.51 -17.92 -0.32
N ARG A 237 -10.91 -18.68 -1.24
CA ARG A 237 -10.39 -20.02 -0.96
C ARG A 237 -9.33 -19.98 0.15
N GLU A 238 -8.31 -19.14 -0.01
CA GLU A 238 -7.20 -18.99 0.93
C GLU A 238 -7.69 -18.54 2.31
N ALA A 239 -8.62 -17.58 2.38
CA ALA A 239 -9.18 -17.13 3.65
C ALA A 239 -9.86 -18.26 4.42
N ALA A 240 -10.65 -19.11 3.74
CA ALA A 240 -11.32 -20.25 4.36
C ALA A 240 -10.34 -21.36 4.76
N GLU A 241 -9.36 -21.67 3.90
CA GLU A 241 -8.29 -22.64 4.19
C GLU A 241 -7.53 -22.25 5.46
N ASN A 242 -7.13 -20.98 5.55
CA ASN A 242 -6.44 -20.44 6.70
C ASN A 242 -7.32 -20.42 7.97
N ALA A 243 -8.62 -20.11 7.85
CA ALA A 243 -9.54 -20.15 8.98
C ALA A 243 -9.69 -21.56 9.56
N ILE A 244 -9.77 -22.57 8.69
CA ILE A 244 -9.85 -23.98 9.11
C ILE A 244 -8.54 -24.44 9.73
N ALA A 245 -7.39 -24.06 9.15
CA ALA A 245 -6.07 -24.38 9.68
C ALA A 245 -5.80 -23.74 11.06
N GLY A 246 -6.48 -22.65 11.39
CA GLY A 246 -6.39 -21.97 12.69
C GLY A 246 -7.18 -22.61 13.84
N ILE A 247 -7.97 -23.67 13.59
CA ILE A 247 -8.80 -24.33 14.62
C ILE A 247 -7.91 -25.00 15.68
N GLY A 248 -8.30 -24.86 16.96
CA GLY A 248 -7.57 -25.46 18.08
C GLY A 248 -6.28 -24.72 18.46
N GLY A 249 -6.22 -23.42 18.17
CA GLY A 249 -5.05 -22.58 18.46
C GLY A 249 -4.58 -22.64 19.92
N VAL A 250 -3.26 -22.71 20.11
CA VAL A 250 -2.61 -22.76 21.44
C VAL A 250 -2.08 -21.39 21.86
N ARG A 251 -2.00 -21.16 23.17
CA ARG A 251 -1.38 -19.96 23.74
C ARG A 251 0.12 -20.21 23.94
N LEU A 252 0.93 -19.19 23.68
CA LEU A 252 2.38 -19.23 23.92
C LEU A 252 2.76 -18.26 25.05
N PRO A 253 3.78 -18.58 25.86
CA PRO A 253 4.25 -17.70 26.93
C PRO A 253 5.01 -16.49 26.38
N THR A 254 5.14 -15.44 27.19
CA THR A 254 6.05 -14.33 26.89
C THR A 254 7.48 -14.85 26.73
N GLY A 255 8.20 -14.36 25.74
CA GLY A 255 9.59 -14.73 25.52
C GLY A 255 10.13 -14.23 24.18
N ASP A 256 11.41 -14.53 23.96
CA ASP A 256 12.07 -14.27 22.68
C ASP A 256 11.99 -15.51 21.79
N TYR A 257 11.53 -15.32 20.56
CA TYR A 257 11.31 -16.40 19.60
C TYR A 257 12.09 -16.13 18.31
N ASN A 258 12.54 -17.20 17.65
CA ASN A 258 12.84 -17.11 16.23
C ASN A 258 11.52 -17.09 15.48
N VAL A 259 11.36 -16.12 14.59
CA VAL A 259 10.09 -15.85 13.92
C VAL A 259 10.27 -15.93 12.42
N VAL A 260 9.34 -16.60 11.74
CA VAL A 260 9.08 -16.36 10.31
C VAL A 260 7.92 -15.39 10.23
N PHE A 261 8.17 -14.16 9.79
CA PHE A 261 7.11 -13.24 9.42
C PHE A 261 6.54 -13.67 8.07
N GLY A 262 5.26 -14.04 8.08
CA GLY A 262 4.49 -14.29 6.88
C GLY A 262 4.24 -13.02 6.08
N ARG A 263 3.73 -13.19 4.88
CA ARG A 263 3.60 -12.13 3.87
C ARG A 263 2.80 -10.92 4.35
N GLU A 264 1.67 -11.14 5.02
CA GLU A 264 0.84 -10.04 5.55
C GLU A 264 1.53 -9.33 6.72
N ALA A 265 2.19 -10.07 7.62
CA ALA A 265 3.00 -9.45 8.68
C ALA A 265 4.19 -8.64 8.13
N VAL A 266 4.83 -9.09 7.04
CA VAL A 266 5.88 -8.32 6.34
C VAL A 266 5.30 -7.05 5.74
N MET A 267 4.16 -7.13 5.03
CA MET A 267 3.46 -5.96 4.49
C MET A 267 3.12 -4.94 5.58
N GLU A 268 2.51 -5.37 6.68
CA GLU A 268 2.16 -4.52 7.84
C GLU A 268 3.37 -3.77 8.42
N ILE A 269 4.47 -4.49 8.68
CA ILE A 269 5.71 -3.88 9.23
C ILE A 269 6.29 -2.87 8.24
N LEU A 270 6.29 -3.20 6.94
CA LEU A 270 6.82 -2.29 5.93
C LEU A 270 5.96 -1.04 5.80
N HIS A 271 4.64 -1.21 5.64
CA HIS A 271 3.70 -0.13 5.42
C HIS A 271 3.70 0.86 6.60
N HIS A 272 3.65 0.37 7.84
CA HIS A 272 3.52 1.25 8.99
C HIS A 272 4.84 1.80 9.54
N ILE A 273 5.95 1.08 9.36
CA ILE A 273 7.22 1.42 10.03
C ILE A 273 8.32 1.72 9.02
N VAL A 274 8.60 0.83 8.07
CA VAL A 274 9.79 0.95 7.22
C VAL A 274 9.59 2.00 6.12
N MET A 275 8.49 1.96 5.36
CA MET A 275 8.23 2.88 4.25
C MET A 275 8.13 4.33 4.72
N PRO A 276 7.38 4.67 5.79
CA PRO A 276 7.40 6.02 6.36
C PRO A 276 8.80 6.43 6.83
N GLY A 277 9.58 5.47 7.36
CA GLY A 277 10.97 5.70 7.73
C GLY A 277 11.89 6.04 6.55
N LEU A 278 11.52 5.68 5.33
CA LEU A 278 12.28 5.91 4.09
C LEU A 278 11.78 7.11 3.27
N ASP A 279 10.84 7.88 3.78
CA ASP A 279 10.33 9.10 3.14
C ASP A 279 11.28 10.30 3.38
N THR A 280 11.66 10.98 2.30
CA THR A 280 12.43 12.24 2.38
C THR A 280 11.82 13.32 3.28
N GLY A 281 10.50 13.48 3.32
CA GLY A 281 9.83 14.44 4.21
C GLY A 281 9.97 14.07 5.68
N VAL A 282 10.01 12.77 6.00
CA VAL A 282 10.27 12.26 7.36
C VAL A 282 11.73 12.45 7.76
N PHE A 283 12.67 12.31 6.82
CA PHE A 283 14.06 12.71 7.01
C PHE A 283 14.19 14.21 7.26
N TYR A 284 13.51 15.04 6.46
CA TYR A 284 13.46 16.48 6.66
C TYR A 284 12.90 16.83 8.04
N ALA A 285 11.84 16.17 8.49
CA ALA A 285 11.29 16.35 9.84
C ALA A 285 12.21 15.83 10.97
N ALA A 286 13.34 15.21 10.64
CA ALA A 286 14.25 14.52 11.56
C ALA A 286 13.54 13.44 12.40
N ALA A 287 12.58 12.74 11.78
CA ALA A 287 11.68 11.78 12.43
C ALA A 287 11.89 10.33 11.95
N SER A 288 12.83 10.07 11.03
CA SER A 288 13.12 8.72 10.52
C SER A 288 13.92 7.89 11.55
N PRO A 289 13.71 6.58 11.69
CA PRO A 289 14.60 5.72 12.46
C PRO A 289 16.00 5.58 11.81
N PHE A 290 16.13 5.98 10.54
CA PHE A 290 17.35 5.87 9.75
C PHE A 290 18.14 7.19 9.65
N MET A 291 17.91 8.16 10.55
CA MET A 291 18.63 9.43 10.56
C MET A 291 20.15 9.24 10.47
N GLY A 292 20.78 9.96 9.54
CA GLY A 292 22.24 9.98 9.36
C GLY A 292 22.83 8.69 8.80
N LYS A 293 22.02 7.77 8.26
CA LYS A 293 22.46 6.43 7.83
C LYS A 293 22.46 6.22 6.31
N LEU A 294 22.28 7.25 5.48
CA LEU A 294 22.38 7.09 4.03
C LEU A 294 23.80 6.63 3.66
N GLY A 295 23.89 5.53 2.91
CA GLY A 295 25.12 4.81 2.57
C GLY A 295 25.60 3.79 3.62
N GLN A 296 24.97 3.73 4.79
CA GLN A 296 25.37 2.85 5.90
C GLN A 296 24.55 1.56 5.95
N GLN A 297 25.08 0.56 6.66
CA GLN A 297 24.36 -0.68 6.96
C GLN A 297 23.23 -0.38 7.96
N VAL A 298 22.00 -0.71 7.58
CA VAL A 298 20.79 -0.51 8.40
C VAL A 298 20.00 -1.81 8.63
N ALA A 299 20.30 -2.86 7.85
CA ALA A 299 19.67 -4.17 7.92
C ALA A 299 20.69 -5.28 7.65
N SER A 300 20.27 -6.53 7.80
CA SER A 300 21.03 -7.70 7.35
C SER A 300 21.42 -7.58 5.87
N PRO A 301 22.63 -8.02 5.45
CA PRO A 301 23.02 -8.06 4.05
C PRO A 301 22.11 -8.90 3.15
N LYS A 302 21.25 -9.75 3.74
CA LYS A 302 20.27 -10.55 3.04
C LYS A 302 19.04 -9.77 2.56
N LEU A 303 18.85 -8.54 3.07
CA LEU A 303 17.68 -7.74 2.74
C LEU A 303 18.02 -6.69 1.67
N SER A 304 17.27 -6.70 0.58
CA SER A 304 17.15 -5.56 -0.32
C SER A 304 15.69 -5.15 -0.45
N ILE A 305 15.41 -3.85 -0.56
CA ILE A 305 14.09 -3.29 -0.76
C ILE A 305 14.17 -2.31 -1.93
N ILE A 306 13.31 -2.53 -2.92
CA ILE A 306 13.22 -1.71 -4.13
C ILE A 306 11.80 -1.19 -4.28
N ASP A 307 11.64 0.08 -4.63
CA ASP A 307 10.40 0.60 -5.21
C ASP A 307 10.54 0.65 -6.74
N ASP A 308 9.65 0.00 -7.49
CA ASP A 308 9.70 -0.02 -8.96
C ASP A 308 8.36 0.34 -9.60
N GLY A 309 8.12 1.64 -9.76
CA GLY A 309 6.87 2.16 -10.35
C GLY A 309 6.73 1.91 -11.84
N ALA A 310 7.82 1.52 -12.52
CA ALA A 310 7.85 1.30 -13.96
C ALA A 310 7.94 -0.20 -14.34
N ALA A 311 7.80 -1.11 -13.37
CA ALA A 311 7.84 -2.55 -13.61
C ALA A 311 6.59 -3.03 -14.39
N PRO A 312 6.73 -3.63 -15.58
CA PRO A 312 5.57 -4.07 -16.36
C PRO A 312 4.74 -5.14 -15.63
N GLY A 313 3.41 -5.01 -15.67
CA GLY A 313 2.47 -6.00 -15.14
C GLY A 313 2.26 -5.98 -13.63
N LEU A 314 3.04 -5.20 -12.86
CA LEU A 314 2.83 -5.08 -11.43
C LEU A 314 1.68 -4.13 -11.09
N VAL A 315 1.00 -4.41 -9.97
CA VAL A 315 -0.29 -3.79 -9.60
C VAL A 315 -0.15 -2.29 -9.31
N GLY A 316 0.93 -1.90 -8.63
CA GLY A 316 1.22 -0.52 -8.27
C GLY A 316 1.80 0.31 -9.43
N SER A 317 2.13 -0.30 -10.57
CA SER A 317 2.86 0.39 -11.65
C SER A 317 2.09 1.54 -12.27
N LYS A 318 2.80 2.63 -12.52
CA LYS A 318 2.29 3.88 -13.12
C LYS A 318 3.26 4.36 -14.19
N GLY A 319 2.81 4.91 -15.31
CA GLY A 319 3.70 5.41 -16.36
C GLY A 319 4.36 6.74 -15.99
N ILE A 320 3.62 7.56 -15.25
CA ILE A 320 4.02 8.87 -14.73
C ILE A 320 3.47 9.07 -13.33
N THR A 321 4.13 9.92 -12.55
CA THR A 321 3.63 10.46 -11.28
C THR A 321 2.49 11.44 -11.52
N CYS A 322 1.78 11.85 -10.47
CA CYS A 322 0.76 12.91 -10.57
C CYS A 322 1.37 14.32 -10.75
N GLU A 323 2.70 14.41 -10.69
CA GLU A 323 3.51 15.60 -10.99
C GLU A 323 3.96 15.63 -12.47
N GLY A 324 3.59 14.62 -13.28
CA GLY A 324 3.96 14.52 -14.69
C GLY A 324 5.37 13.96 -14.95
N LEU A 325 6.06 13.49 -13.91
CA LEU A 325 7.41 12.93 -14.02
C LEU A 325 7.36 11.42 -14.34
N PRO A 326 8.27 10.86 -15.15
CA PRO A 326 8.36 9.41 -15.33
C PRO A 326 8.60 8.68 -14.01
N THR A 327 7.90 7.56 -13.81
CA THR A 327 8.24 6.63 -12.72
C THR A 327 9.48 5.80 -13.07
N GLY A 328 10.02 5.10 -12.08
CA GLY A 328 11.20 4.28 -12.29
C GLY A 328 11.52 3.38 -11.10
N ARG A 329 12.72 2.82 -11.13
CA ARG A 329 13.24 1.92 -10.11
C ARG A 329 14.14 2.66 -9.13
N THR A 330 13.79 2.65 -7.86
CA THR A 330 14.55 3.22 -6.75
C THR A 330 14.96 2.10 -5.81
N GLU A 331 16.28 1.84 -5.71
CA GLU A 331 16.82 0.97 -4.67
C GLU A 331 16.75 1.76 -3.35
N LEU A 332 15.98 1.27 -2.38
CA LEU A 332 15.86 1.91 -1.07
C LEU A 332 16.90 1.33 -0.10
N ILE A 333 16.88 0.00 0.03
CA ILE A 333 17.89 -0.76 0.77
C ILE A 333 18.52 -1.74 -0.20
N LYS A 334 19.85 -1.77 -0.27
CA LYS A 334 20.60 -2.71 -1.11
C LYS A 334 21.62 -3.45 -0.27
N ASP A 335 21.50 -4.77 -0.22
CA ASP A 335 22.36 -5.64 0.60
C ASP A 335 22.48 -5.12 2.05
N GLY A 336 21.34 -4.73 2.60
CA GLY A 336 21.15 -4.15 3.93
C GLY A 336 21.68 -2.73 4.12
N ARG A 337 22.17 -2.06 3.09
CA ARG A 337 22.59 -0.65 3.13
C ARG A 337 21.48 0.27 2.66
N LEU A 338 21.23 1.35 3.39
CA LEU A 338 20.31 2.40 2.95
C LEU A 338 20.96 3.17 1.79
N VAL A 339 20.38 3.12 0.60
CA VAL A 339 20.96 3.74 -0.61
C VAL A 339 20.01 4.71 -1.31
N GLY A 340 18.72 4.69 -0.97
CA GLY A 340 17.74 5.62 -1.52
C GLY A 340 16.54 5.85 -0.60
N LEU A 341 15.75 6.86 -0.95
CA LEU A 341 14.56 7.31 -0.23
C LEU A 341 13.42 7.54 -1.23
N LEU A 342 12.20 7.36 -0.74
CA LEU A 342 10.99 7.74 -1.47
C LEU A 342 10.86 9.26 -1.48
N SER A 343 10.60 9.85 -2.64
CA SER A 343 10.52 11.32 -2.76
C SER A 343 9.57 11.79 -3.85
N ASN A 344 8.79 12.82 -3.55
CA ASN A 344 8.14 13.68 -4.54
C ASN A 344 9.04 14.89 -4.89
N TRP A 345 8.61 15.71 -5.85
CA TRP A 345 9.41 16.85 -6.27
C TRP A 345 9.66 17.85 -5.12
N TYR A 346 8.62 18.21 -4.38
CA TYR A 346 8.71 19.21 -3.32
C TYR A 346 9.66 18.79 -2.19
N GLU A 347 9.51 17.58 -1.64
CA GLU A 347 10.34 17.08 -0.55
C GLU A 347 11.80 16.88 -0.99
N SER A 348 12.04 16.48 -2.25
CA SER A 348 13.40 16.39 -2.82
C SER A 348 14.11 17.76 -2.78
N GLN A 349 13.42 18.84 -3.17
CA GLN A 349 13.97 20.20 -3.10
C GLN A 349 14.16 20.65 -1.66
N ARG A 350 13.21 20.34 -0.80
CA ARG A 350 13.21 20.74 0.61
C ARG A 350 14.41 20.15 1.36
N ILE A 351 14.62 18.83 1.27
CA ILE A 351 15.76 18.18 1.93
C ILE A 351 17.09 18.61 1.32
N GLN A 352 17.18 18.78 -0.01
CA GLN A 352 18.42 19.19 -0.67
C GLN A 352 18.88 20.61 -0.26
N ASN A 353 17.94 21.51 0.02
CA ASN A 353 18.22 22.89 0.38
C ASN A 353 18.27 23.14 1.90
N ASP A 354 18.09 22.10 2.71
CA ASP A 354 18.14 22.22 4.17
C ASP A 354 19.61 22.39 4.65
N PRO A 355 19.93 23.44 5.43
CA PRO A 355 21.25 23.61 6.04
C PRO A 355 21.72 22.41 6.89
N LYS A 356 20.78 21.59 7.39
CA LYS A 356 21.05 20.39 8.20
C LYS A 356 21.01 19.08 7.40
N ALA A 357 20.84 19.14 6.08
CA ALA A 357 20.73 17.96 5.22
C ALA A 357 21.89 16.96 5.42
N LYS A 358 23.12 17.46 5.57
CA LYS A 358 24.30 16.61 5.80
C LYS A 358 24.21 15.80 7.09
N GLU A 359 23.71 16.39 8.17
CA GLU A 359 23.47 15.69 9.44
C GLU A 359 22.32 14.68 9.29
N LYS A 360 21.22 15.13 8.66
CA LYS A 360 20.00 14.33 8.52
C LYS A 360 20.20 13.09 7.64
N LEU A 361 20.94 13.23 6.54
CA LEU A 361 21.20 12.15 5.59
C LEU A 361 22.45 11.35 5.99
N GLY A 362 23.49 12.01 6.51
CA GLY A 362 24.77 11.36 6.83
C GLY A 362 25.64 11.04 5.60
N ALA A 363 25.32 11.62 4.44
CA ALA A 363 26.02 11.41 3.16
C ALA A 363 26.58 12.72 2.59
N ASP A 364 27.53 12.61 1.65
CA ASP A 364 28.10 13.74 0.92
C ASP A 364 27.04 14.37 -0.01
N PRO A 365 26.92 15.72 -0.08
CA PRO A 365 26.00 16.40 -0.99
C PRO A 365 26.02 15.94 -2.44
N LYS A 366 27.15 15.44 -2.94
CA LYS A 366 27.25 14.92 -4.31
C LYS A 366 26.41 13.64 -4.55
N ASP A 367 26.15 12.87 -3.48
CA ASP A 367 25.46 11.58 -3.55
C ASP A 367 23.93 11.75 -3.41
N TRP A 368 23.49 12.90 -2.92
CA TRP A 368 22.08 13.19 -2.63
C TRP A 368 21.15 13.08 -3.84
N PRO A 369 21.45 13.68 -5.02
CA PRO A 369 20.50 13.68 -6.14
C PRO A 369 20.14 12.28 -6.65
N ALA A 370 21.06 11.31 -6.50
CA ALA A 370 20.81 9.92 -6.88
C ALA A 370 19.99 9.16 -5.84
N ALA A 371 20.02 9.59 -4.57
CA ALA A 371 19.38 8.89 -3.46
C ALA A 371 17.87 9.15 -3.37
N PHE A 372 17.38 10.30 -3.86
CA PHE A 372 15.96 10.67 -3.73
C PHE A 372 15.41 11.28 -5.02
N VAL A 373 15.57 10.57 -6.13
CA VAL A 373 14.98 10.98 -7.41
C VAL A 373 13.45 11.08 -7.23
N PRO A 374 12.79 12.19 -7.63
CA PRO A 374 11.39 12.45 -7.34
C PRO A 374 10.44 11.60 -8.20
N ARG A 375 10.28 10.32 -7.83
CA ARG A 375 9.49 9.32 -8.56
C ARG A 375 8.21 8.90 -7.83
N ASN A 376 7.93 9.50 -6.68
CA ASN A 376 6.89 9.07 -5.76
C ASN A 376 5.81 10.13 -5.51
N GLY A 377 5.72 11.18 -6.34
CA GLY A 377 4.72 12.24 -6.23
C GLY A 377 3.33 11.84 -6.73
N PHE A 378 2.54 11.20 -5.88
CA PHE A 378 1.20 10.72 -6.21
C PHE A 378 0.11 11.46 -5.42
N ARG A 379 -1.08 11.58 -6.03
CA ARG A 379 -2.28 12.19 -5.46
C ARG A 379 -3.27 11.10 -5.04
N TYR A 380 -2.84 10.17 -4.19
CA TYR A 380 -3.73 9.13 -3.66
C TYR A 380 -4.66 9.70 -2.57
N ALA A 381 -5.79 9.04 -2.38
CA ALA A 381 -6.73 9.32 -1.29
C ALA A 381 -7.30 8.00 -0.78
N MET A 382 -7.98 8.03 0.38
CA MET A 382 -8.57 6.83 0.98
C MET A 382 -9.49 6.12 -0.03
N GLY A 383 -9.14 4.86 -0.34
CA GLY A 383 -9.86 4.04 -1.33
C GLY A 383 -9.15 3.92 -2.69
N GLY A 384 -7.91 4.40 -2.82
CA GLY A 384 -7.12 4.36 -4.06
C GLY A 384 -7.59 5.39 -5.09
N GLY A 385 -7.03 5.38 -6.30
CA GLY A 385 -7.33 6.39 -7.31
C GLY A 385 -6.32 7.55 -7.31
N ARG A 386 -6.16 8.23 -8.45
CA ARG A 386 -5.35 9.46 -8.58
C ARG A 386 -6.27 10.68 -8.60
N HIS A 387 -6.38 11.40 -7.49
CA HIS A 387 -7.41 12.41 -7.25
C HIS A 387 -6.96 13.82 -7.60
N PHE A 388 -7.90 14.63 -8.10
CA PHE A 388 -7.66 16.00 -8.51
C PHE A 388 -7.73 17.00 -7.34
N ASP A 389 -8.30 16.59 -6.21
CA ASP A 389 -8.62 17.44 -5.06
C ASP A 389 -7.60 17.37 -3.92
N THR A 390 -6.49 16.66 -4.10
CA THR A 390 -5.39 16.57 -3.14
C THR A 390 -4.06 16.93 -3.80
N GLN A 391 -3.11 17.46 -3.02
CA GLN A 391 -1.75 17.76 -3.49
C GLN A 391 -0.90 16.47 -3.60
N PRO A 392 0.18 16.47 -4.41
CA PRO A 392 1.07 15.31 -4.50
C PRO A 392 1.77 15.05 -3.16
N GLY A 393 1.63 13.83 -2.64
CA GLY A 393 2.41 13.30 -1.52
C GLY A 393 3.41 12.25 -1.98
N THR A 394 4.37 11.90 -1.12
CA THR A 394 5.31 10.80 -1.36
C THR A 394 4.63 9.46 -1.10
N HIS A 395 4.45 8.65 -2.13
CA HIS A 395 3.86 7.30 -2.01
C HIS A 395 4.70 6.27 -2.77
N ALA A 396 4.90 5.11 -2.15
CA ALA A 396 5.49 3.96 -2.81
C ALA A 396 4.56 3.40 -3.90
N THR A 397 5.10 2.57 -4.78
CA THR A 397 4.37 1.92 -5.87
C THR A 397 4.39 0.40 -5.71
N ASN A 398 5.46 -0.25 -6.19
CA ASN A 398 5.67 -1.68 -6.07
C ASN A 398 6.92 -1.92 -5.25
N ILE A 399 6.74 -2.36 -4.01
CA ILE A 399 7.85 -2.75 -3.14
C ILE A 399 8.23 -4.19 -3.44
N LEU A 400 9.48 -4.39 -3.88
CA LEU A 400 10.07 -5.67 -4.21
C LEU A 400 11.15 -6.02 -3.19
N ILE A 401 11.10 -7.24 -2.68
CA ILE A 401 12.06 -7.73 -1.69
C ILE A 401 12.62 -9.07 -2.20
N PRO A 402 13.70 -9.06 -3.00
CA PRO A 402 14.27 -10.29 -3.52
C PRO A 402 14.89 -11.10 -2.39
N GLY A 403 14.68 -12.42 -2.43
CA GLY A 403 15.26 -13.39 -1.51
C GLY A 403 15.84 -14.62 -2.22
N ASP A 404 16.54 -15.45 -1.47
CA ASP A 404 17.22 -16.65 -1.95
C ASP A 404 16.65 -17.96 -1.37
N VAL A 405 15.82 -17.88 -0.32
CA VAL A 405 15.22 -19.07 0.30
C VAL A 405 14.06 -19.58 -0.57
N PRO A 406 14.02 -20.87 -0.96
CA PRO A 406 13.07 -21.33 -1.98
C PRO A 406 11.59 -21.14 -1.64
N ASP A 407 11.19 -21.50 -0.42
CA ASP A 407 9.80 -21.70 -0.02
C ASP A 407 9.63 -21.64 1.52
N THR A 408 8.37 -21.71 1.96
CA THR A 408 7.95 -21.73 3.37
C THR A 408 8.58 -22.87 4.17
N GLU A 409 8.67 -24.07 3.60
CA GLU A 409 9.27 -25.21 4.31
C GLU A 409 10.76 -24.97 4.56
N SER A 410 11.49 -24.45 3.57
CA SER A 410 12.91 -24.14 3.68
C SER A 410 13.19 -23.04 4.70
N ILE A 411 12.36 -21.99 4.75
CA ILE A 411 12.55 -20.90 5.72
C ILE A 411 12.18 -21.32 7.15
N CYS A 412 11.16 -22.17 7.32
CA CYS A 412 10.87 -22.79 8.62
C CYS A 412 12.03 -23.68 9.10
N ARG A 413 12.66 -24.47 8.22
CA ARG A 413 13.87 -25.26 8.54
C ARG A 413 15.06 -24.38 8.96
N LEU A 414 15.19 -23.18 8.40
CA LEU A 414 16.23 -22.23 8.84
C LEU A 414 15.99 -21.72 10.26
N VAL A 415 14.73 -21.58 10.66
CA VAL A 415 14.34 -21.16 12.01
C VAL A 415 14.47 -22.31 13.03
N GLY A 416 14.13 -23.55 12.65
CA GLY A 416 14.12 -24.70 13.56
C GLY A 416 12.90 -24.67 14.46
N ASP A 417 13.09 -24.40 15.75
CA ASP A 417 11.99 -24.16 16.69
C ASP A 417 11.70 -22.66 16.79
N GLY A 418 10.43 -22.29 16.69
CA GLY A 418 10.03 -20.88 16.62
C GLY A 418 8.55 -20.68 16.37
N ILE A 419 8.21 -19.55 15.75
CA ILE A 419 6.83 -19.18 15.45
C ILE A 419 6.75 -18.64 14.03
N TYR A 420 5.76 -19.08 13.27
CA TYR A 420 5.32 -18.43 12.05
C TYR A 420 4.24 -17.42 12.41
N ILE A 421 4.46 -16.14 12.11
CA ILE A 421 3.49 -15.06 12.35
C ILE A 421 2.93 -14.63 10.99
N GLY A 422 1.76 -15.13 10.62
CA GLY A 422 1.15 -14.83 9.33
C GLY A 422 0.51 -13.45 9.27
N ARG A 423 -0.28 -13.11 10.30
CA ARG A 423 -1.04 -11.86 10.32
C ARG A 423 -0.94 -11.12 11.64
N ILE A 424 -0.59 -9.85 11.55
CA ILE A 424 -0.58 -8.90 12.66
C ILE A 424 -1.53 -7.75 12.38
N TRP A 425 -1.94 -7.04 13.44
CA TRP A 425 -2.79 -5.87 13.32
C TRP A 425 -2.50 -4.89 14.45
N TYR A 426 -2.98 -3.65 14.29
CA TYR A 426 -2.64 -2.53 15.18
C TYR A 426 -1.14 -2.29 15.25
N THR A 427 -0.49 -2.33 14.07
CA THR A 427 0.95 -2.11 13.93
C THR A 427 1.26 -0.63 13.93
N TYR A 428 1.85 -0.11 15.00
CA TYR A 428 2.14 1.33 15.13
C TYR A 428 3.48 1.61 15.81
N PRO A 429 4.12 2.75 15.48
CA PRO A 429 5.25 3.25 16.27
C PRO A 429 4.76 3.72 17.65
N ILE A 430 5.45 3.34 18.72
CA ILE A 430 5.00 3.59 20.10
C ILE A 430 5.75 4.74 20.80
N ASN A 431 6.99 5.03 20.38
CA ASN A 431 7.81 6.12 20.94
C ASN A 431 8.14 7.19 19.89
N GLY A 432 7.24 7.36 18.93
CA GLY A 432 7.49 8.10 17.69
C GLY A 432 8.34 7.30 16.70
N LEU A 433 8.15 7.57 15.41
CA LEU A 433 8.78 6.80 14.33
C LEU A 433 10.32 6.79 14.42
N ARG A 434 10.93 7.89 14.91
CA ARG A 434 12.38 8.05 15.06
C ARG A 434 13.01 7.02 15.99
N ALA A 435 12.31 6.60 17.03
CA ALA A 435 12.83 5.61 17.96
C ALA A 435 12.96 4.23 17.29
N GLY A 436 12.11 3.95 16.30
CA GLY A 436 12.02 2.65 15.65
C GLY A 436 11.27 1.60 16.47
N ASP A 437 10.82 1.94 17.68
CA ASP A 437 10.02 1.04 18.52
C ASP A 437 8.60 0.94 17.98
N PHE A 438 8.14 -0.29 17.77
CA PHE A 438 6.81 -0.57 17.27
C PHE A 438 6.16 -1.70 18.03
N THR A 439 4.85 -1.80 17.87
CA THR A 439 4.06 -2.88 18.43
C THR A 439 3.05 -3.39 17.42
N GLY A 440 2.66 -4.66 17.50
CA GLY A 440 1.59 -5.25 16.69
C GLY A 440 1.00 -6.48 17.37
N THR A 441 -0.31 -6.67 17.29
CA THR A 441 -0.99 -7.85 17.85
C THR A 441 -0.99 -8.97 16.83
N VAL A 442 -0.65 -10.20 17.23
CA VAL A 442 -0.79 -11.39 16.38
C VAL A 442 -2.26 -11.79 16.32
N ILE A 443 -2.88 -11.66 15.15
CA ILE A 443 -4.34 -11.80 15.02
C ILE A 443 -4.80 -12.97 14.17
N ALA A 444 -4.00 -13.61 13.33
CA ALA A 444 -4.44 -14.80 12.58
C ALA A 444 -3.24 -15.51 11.94
N ASP A 445 -3.52 -16.61 11.25
CA ASP A 445 -2.61 -17.23 10.27
C ASP A 445 -1.23 -17.57 10.85
N SER A 446 -1.17 -17.87 12.14
CA SER A 446 0.08 -18.02 12.89
C SER A 446 0.18 -19.42 13.48
N TYR A 447 1.39 -19.98 13.50
CA TYR A 447 1.63 -21.38 13.86
C TYR A 447 2.93 -21.52 14.65
N VAL A 448 2.99 -22.50 15.53
CA VAL A 448 4.24 -22.94 16.13
C VAL A 448 5.10 -23.61 15.05
N ILE A 449 6.40 -23.38 15.07
CA ILE A 449 7.37 -24.12 14.26
C ILE A 449 8.08 -25.10 15.19
N LYS A 450 8.04 -26.39 14.88
CA LYS A 450 8.75 -27.47 15.59
C LYS A 450 9.59 -28.26 14.61
N ASP A 451 10.87 -28.47 14.94
CA ASP A 451 11.82 -29.19 14.09
C ASP A 451 11.83 -28.68 12.62
N GLY A 452 11.64 -27.37 12.45
CA GLY A 452 11.63 -26.71 11.15
C GLY A 452 10.34 -26.89 10.34
N ARG A 453 9.23 -27.31 10.95
CA ARG A 453 7.92 -27.49 10.29
C ARG A 453 6.82 -26.76 11.04
N LEU A 454 5.84 -26.24 10.31
CA LEU A 454 4.61 -25.73 10.91
C LEU A 454 3.90 -26.86 11.69
N ALA A 455 3.47 -26.55 12.91
CA ALA A 455 2.86 -27.48 13.84
C ALA A 455 1.48 -26.94 14.27
N GLU A 456 1.26 -26.72 15.57
CA GLU A 456 -0.03 -26.27 16.09
C GLU A 456 -0.30 -24.79 15.74
N PRO A 457 -1.55 -24.40 15.41
CA PRO A 457 -1.90 -23.00 15.24
C PRO A 457 -1.73 -22.23 16.55
N VAL A 458 -1.40 -20.94 16.44
CA VAL A 458 -1.35 -20.01 17.57
C VAL A 458 -2.73 -19.37 17.73
N MET A 459 -3.25 -19.39 18.95
CA MET A 459 -4.53 -18.78 19.28
C MET A 459 -4.48 -17.28 18.95
N PRO A 460 -5.43 -16.76 18.16
CA PRO A 460 -5.47 -15.35 17.82
C PRO A 460 -5.61 -14.41 19.02
N ASN A 461 -5.06 -13.20 18.89
CA ASN A 461 -5.15 -12.14 19.91
C ASN A 461 -4.53 -12.52 21.27
N THR A 462 -3.58 -13.46 21.29
CA THR A 462 -2.94 -13.93 22.53
C THR A 462 -1.47 -13.51 22.64
N LEU A 463 -0.88 -13.02 21.56
CA LEU A 463 0.50 -12.54 21.52
C LEU A 463 0.57 -11.12 20.94
N ARG A 464 1.51 -10.34 21.46
CA ARG A 464 1.84 -9.01 20.97
C ARG A 464 3.34 -8.92 20.70
N ILE A 465 3.70 -8.37 19.56
CA ILE A 465 5.07 -8.00 19.23
C ILE A 465 5.34 -6.64 19.86
N THR A 466 6.47 -6.52 20.55
CA THR A 466 7.01 -5.24 21.04
C THR A 466 8.51 -5.25 20.76
N ASP A 467 8.95 -4.60 19.67
CA ASP A 467 10.35 -4.67 19.25
C ASP A 467 10.80 -3.38 18.57
N ASN A 468 12.09 -3.31 18.23
CA ASN A 468 12.69 -2.20 17.51
C ASN A 468 12.97 -2.59 16.05
N ILE A 469 12.55 -1.77 15.10
CA ILE A 469 12.68 -2.08 13.67
C ILE A 469 14.14 -2.26 13.23
N MET A 470 15.08 -1.50 13.81
CA MET A 470 16.51 -1.65 13.46
C MET A 470 17.05 -3.01 13.91
N LYS A 471 16.58 -3.52 15.05
CA LYS A 471 16.90 -4.86 15.54
C LYS A 471 16.28 -5.91 14.63
N VAL A 472 14.98 -5.81 14.34
CA VAL A 472 14.27 -6.74 13.45
C VAL A 472 14.95 -6.84 12.08
N LEU A 473 15.28 -5.71 11.46
CA LEU A 473 15.95 -5.68 10.15
C LEU A 473 17.40 -6.20 10.23
N GLY A 474 18.11 -5.93 11.33
CA GLY A 474 19.47 -6.41 11.56
C GLY A 474 19.56 -7.92 11.75
N ASP A 475 18.56 -8.52 12.39
CA ASP A 475 18.52 -9.94 12.77
C ASP A 475 17.84 -10.85 11.73
N ILE A 476 17.61 -10.34 10.51
CA ILE A 476 17.11 -11.14 9.37
C ILE A 476 18.14 -12.21 8.99
N THR A 477 17.68 -13.45 8.93
CA THR A 477 18.49 -14.65 8.60
C THR A 477 18.11 -15.31 7.28
N GLY A 478 16.92 -15.04 6.75
CA GLY A 478 16.46 -15.56 5.47
C GLY A 478 15.29 -14.75 4.91
N VAL A 479 15.20 -14.70 3.59
CA VAL A 479 14.12 -14.06 2.84
C VAL A 479 13.73 -15.02 1.72
N THR A 480 12.44 -15.34 1.59
CA THR A 480 12.00 -16.22 0.51
C THR A 480 12.07 -15.55 -0.86
N ARG A 481 12.27 -16.36 -1.90
CA ARG A 481 12.44 -15.90 -3.28
C ARG A 481 11.14 -15.37 -3.89
N GLU A 482 10.02 -16.00 -3.56
CA GLU A 482 8.72 -15.65 -4.14
C GLU A 482 8.03 -14.58 -3.31
N GLY A 483 7.87 -13.39 -3.89
CA GLY A 483 6.96 -12.36 -3.39
C GLY A 483 5.57 -12.49 -4.02
N LYS A 484 4.52 -12.41 -3.21
CA LYS A 484 3.12 -12.34 -3.68
C LYS A 484 2.64 -10.91 -3.49
N PRO A 485 1.80 -10.37 -4.39
CA PRO A 485 1.22 -9.05 -4.19
C PRO A 485 0.31 -9.08 -2.97
N THR A 486 0.75 -8.44 -1.90
CA THR A 486 0.06 -8.39 -0.60
C THR A 486 -0.31 -6.94 -0.31
N LEU A 487 -1.53 -6.78 0.18
CA LEU A 487 -2.13 -5.50 0.56
C LEU A 487 -2.64 -5.62 1.99
N VAL A 488 -2.57 -4.52 2.73
CA VAL A 488 -3.23 -4.37 4.02
C VAL A 488 -4.27 -3.26 3.92
N TRP A 489 -5.15 -3.19 4.91
CA TRP A 489 -6.24 -2.24 4.92
C TRP A 489 -5.72 -0.80 4.85
N ALA A 490 -6.26 -0.02 3.92
CA ALA A 490 -5.90 1.38 3.67
C ALA A 490 -4.46 1.64 3.20
N ALA A 491 -3.72 0.62 2.74
CA ALA A 491 -2.45 0.82 2.05
C ALA A 491 -2.65 1.28 0.61
N ASP A 492 -1.80 2.22 0.15
CA ASP A 492 -1.80 2.74 -1.21
C ASP A 492 -0.76 2.04 -2.12
N GLU A 493 0.22 1.36 -1.50
CA GLU A 493 1.28 0.62 -2.17
C GLU A 493 1.05 -0.89 -2.19
N ILE A 494 1.75 -1.56 -3.11
CA ILE A 494 1.73 -3.02 -3.23
C ILE A 494 3.10 -3.54 -2.80
N VAL A 495 3.15 -4.35 -1.74
CA VAL A 495 4.36 -5.10 -1.41
C VAL A 495 4.25 -6.48 -2.04
N TYR A 496 5.22 -6.83 -2.88
CA TYR A 496 5.43 -8.20 -3.32
C TYR A 496 6.13 -8.96 -2.18
N ALA A 497 5.35 -9.27 -1.15
CA ALA A 497 5.82 -9.66 0.16
C ALA A 497 6.35 -11.11 0.13
N PRO A 498 7.62 -11.34 0.47
CA PRO A 498 8.14 -12.66 0.78
C PRO A 498 7.79 -13.01 2.23
N GLU A 499 8.29 -14.16 2.69
CA GLU A 499 8.38 -14.51 4.10
C GLU A 499 9.81 -14.19 4.58
N ILE A 500 9.95 -13.72 5.82
CA ILE A 500 11.22 -13.25 6.38
C ILE A 500 11.48 -13.92 7.72
N ALA A 501 12.63 -14.60 7.84
CA ALA A 501 13.08 -15.20 9.09
C ALA A 501 13.92 -14.22 9.90
N VAL A 502 13.55 -14.00 11.16
CA VAL A 502 14.19 -13.07 12.10
C VAL A 502 14.47 -13.79 13.41
N LYS A 503 15.66 -13.54 14.00
CA LYS A 503 16.03 -14.13 15.29
C LYS A 503 15.64 -13.22 16.46
N GLY A 504 15.27 -13.83 17.58
CA GLY A 504 15.13 -13.15 18.88
C GLY A 504 14.08 -12.04 18.88
N VAL A 505 12.93 -12.25 18.22
CA VAL A 505 11.80 -11.33 18.26
C VAL A 505 11.09 -11.47 19.60
N HIS A 506 10.90 -10.36 20.30
CA HIS A 506 10.23 -10.37 21.61
C HIS A 506 8.71 -10.39 21.46
N LEU A 507 8.06 -11.35 22.12
CA LEU A 507 6.61 -11.48 22.16
C LEU A 507 6.09 -11.47 23.60
N ASP A 508 5.08 -10.64 23.85
CA ASP A 508 4.34 -10.56 25.09
C ASP A 508 3.04 -11.36 25.01
N ALA A 509 2.82 -12.26 25.97
CA ALA A 509 1.52 -12.89 26.15
C ALA A 509 0.48 -11.88 26.64
N ILE A 510 -0.64 -11.77 25.93
CA ILE A 510 -1.78 -10.93 26.30
C ILE A 510 -2.57 -11.65 27.38
N ALA A 511 -2.80 -11.01 28.52
CA ALA A 511 -3.49 -11.62 29.67
C ALA A 511 -4.83 -12.27 29.27
N GLU A 512 -5.15 -13.41 29.89
CA GLU A 512 -6.49 -13.99 29.78
C GLU A 512 -7.50 -13.09 30.49
N TYR A 513 -8.60 -12.80 29.83
CA TYR A 513 -9.76 -12.25 30.52
C TYR A 513 -10.33 -13.34 31.43
N MET A 514 -10.65 -13.01 32.67
CA MET A 514 -11.14 -13.94 33.69
C MET A 514 -12.58 -14.42 33.36
N ASP A 515 -12.76 -15.22 32.31
CA ASP A 515 -14.05 -15.87 32.01
C ASP A 515 -14.11 -17.32 32.51
N ALA A 516 -13.10 -17.75 33.27
CA ALA A 516 -13.10 -19.00 34.02
C ALA A 516 -13.24 -18.73 35.53
N ILE A 517 -14.39 -18.21 35.94
CA ILE A 517 -14.92 -18.33 37.32
C ILE A 517 -16.35 -18.83 37.25
#